data_AF-A0A8T3Y1B4-F1
#
_entry.id   AF-A0A8T3Y1B4-F1
#
_cell.length_a   1.000
_cell.length_b   1.000
_cell.length_c   1.000
_cell.angle_alpha   90.00
_cell.angle_beta   90.00
_cell.angle_gamma   90.00
#
_symmetry.space_group_name_H-M   'P 1'
#
loop_
_entity.id
_entity.type
_entity.pdbx_description
1 polymer ?
#
loop_
_entity_poly.entity_id
_entity_poly.type
_entity_poly.pdbx_seq_one_letter_code
_entity_poly.pdbx_strand_id
1 'polypeptide(L)'
;MPTKIVIGYKGKALQQEAELGQLVGRKIGDKVEGSIIGHEGYEFEITGGSDHCGFPMRKDVEGTNRKRILAVQGVGLNKIKKGIRVRKTVAGNTIHEKIAQVNLKTVKEGSKPLIVEVEEKDAKKEEVQAQ
;
A
#
# COMPACT_ATOMS: atom_id res chain seq x y z
N MET A 1 -0.85 14.43 -6.58
CA MET A 1 0.37 14.17 -5.78
C MET A 1 0.82 12.77 -6.13
N PRO A 2 2.12 12.54 -6.38
CA PRO A 2 2.61 11.20 -6.66
C PRO A 2 2.32 10.32 -5.47
N THR A 3 1.76 9.15 -5.73
CA THR A 3 1.44 8.19 -4.67
C THR A 3 2.48 7.11 -4.63
N LYS A 4 2.82 6.69 -3.41
CA LYS A 4 3.83 5.68 -3.17
C LYS A 4 3.20 4.30 -3.27
N ILE A 5 3.59 3.51 -4.25
CA ILE A 5 3.22 2.10 -4.33
C ILE A 5 4.34 1.28 -3.70
N VAL A 6 3.98 0.43 -2.73
CA VAL A 6 4.91 -0.50 -2.07
C VAL A 6 4.50 -1.91 -2.43
N ILE A 7 5.40 -2.62 -3.13
CA ILE A 7 5.18 -4.00 -3.58
C ILE A 7 6.03 -4.93 -2.71
N GLY A 8 5.37 -5.85 -2.00
CA GLY A 8 6.04 -6.92 -1.27
C GLY A 8 6.30 -8.14 -2.17
N TYR A 9 7.57 -8.56 -2.24
CA TYR A 9 8.01 -9.75 -2.97
C TYR A 9 9.09 -10.51 -2.20
N LYS A 10 8.82 -11.77 -1.82
CA LYS A 10 9.75 -12.71 -1.15
C LYS A 10 10.63 -12.08 -0.05
N GLY A 11 10.01 -11.30 0.84
CA GLY A 11 10.69 -10.65 1.98
C GLY A 11 11.40 -9.34 1.64
N LYS A 12 11.47 -8.95 0.36
CA LYS A 12 11.92 -7.63 -0.09
C LYS A 12 10.72 -6.75 -0.45
N ALA A 13 10.91 -5.44 -0.37
CA ALA A 13 9.91 -4.45 -0.75
C ALA A 13 10.48 -3.54 -1.84
N LEU A 14 9.70 -3.33 -2.89
CA LEU A 14 9.99 -2.36 -3.94
C LEU A 14 9.10 -1.14 -3.75
N GLN A 15 9.68 0.04 -3.89
CA GLN A 15 8.96 1.31 -3.84
C GLN A 15 8.97 1.94 -5.23
N GLN A 16 7.78 2.28 -5.72
CA GLN A 16 7.61 2.99 -6.97
C GLN A 16 6.67 4.17 -6.78
N GLU A 17 6.93 5.26 -7.48
CA GLU A 17 6.02 6.40 -7.56
C GLU A 17 5.17 6.24 -8.82
N ALA A 18 3.85 6.27 -8.65
CA ALA A 18 2.90 6.15 -9.74
C ALA A 18 1.62 6.96 -9.46
N GLU A 19 0.86 7.19 -10.52
CA GLU A 19 -0.46 7.81 -10.44
C GLU A 19 -1.54 6.77 -10.14
N LEU A 20 -2.49 7.11 -9.27
CA LEU A 20 -3.54 6.18 -8.82
C LEU A 20 -4.66 5.96 -9.85
N GLY A 21 -4.68 6.65 -10.99
CA GLY A 21 -5.87 6.73 -11.86
C GLY A 21 -6.52 5.37 -12.16
N GLN A 22 -5.73 4.33 -12.37
CA GLN A 22 -6.22 2.97 -12.67
C GLN A 22 -6.56 2.12 -11.42
N LEU A 23 -6.11 2.53 -10.23
CA LEU A 23 -6.36 1.87 -8.94
C LEU A 23 -7.54 2.50 -8.16
N VAL A 24 -7.99 3.69 -8.55
CA VAL A 24 -9.15 4.35 -7.92
C VAL A 24 -10.40 3.47 -8.06
N GLY A 25 -11.17 3.35 -6.98
CA GLY A 25 -12.40 2.56 -6.92
C GLY A 25 -12.20 1.08 -6.58
N ARG A 26 -10.96 0.58 -6.58
CA ARG A 26 -10.65 -0.77 -6.08
C ARG A 26 -10.72 -0.81 -4.56
N LYS A 27 -11.04 -1.99 -4.02
CA LYS A 27 -11.10 -2.24 -2.58
C LYS A 27 -9.86 -2.98 -2.10
N ILE A 28 -9.58 -2.85 -0.81
CA ILE A 28 -8.58 -3.70 -0.16
C ILE A 28 -9.04 -5.16 -0.21
N GLY A 29 -8.18 -6.03 -0.71
CA GLY A 29 -8.43 -7.46 -0.95
C GLY A 29 -8.66 -7.78 -2.42
N ASP A 30 -8.84 -6.77 -3.28
CA ASP A 30 -8.97 -6.98 -4.71
C ASP A 30 -7.62 -7.35 -5.33
N LYS A 31 -7.70 -8.21 -6.36
CA LYS A 31 -6.58 -8.55 -7.22
C LYS A 31 -6.50 -7.57 -8.39
N VAL A 32 -5.28 -7.16 -8.71
CA VAL A 32 -4.94 -6.18 -9.74
C VAL A 32 -3.87 -6.78 -10.63
N GLU A 33 -4.04 -6.61 -11.93
CA GLU A 33 -3.04 -7.01 -12.93
C GLU A 33 -1.83 -6.08 -12.86
N GLY A 34 -0.63 -6.66 -12.91
CA GLY A 34 0.61 -5.91 -12.83
C GLY A 34 0.85 -4.97 -14.03
N SER A 35 0.15 -5.18 -15.14
CA SER A 35 0.16 -4.28 -16.31
C SER A 35 -0.20 -2.83 -15.94
N ILE A 36 -1.04 -2.65 -14.92
CA ILE A 36 -1.46 -1.33 -14.39
C ILE A 36 -0.29 -0.56 -13.76
N ILE A 37 0.75 -1.27 -13.31
CA ILE A 37 1.88 -0.72 -12.54
C ILE A 37 3.19 -0.83 -13.34
N GLY A 38 3.12 -1.36 -14.59
CA GLY A 38 4.28 -1.57 -15.46
C GLY A 38 4.99 -2.91 -15.24
N HIS A 39 4.35 -3.87 -14.56
CA HIS A 39 4.88 -5.23 -14.34
C HIS A 39 4.01 -6.26 -15.07
N GLU A 40 4.31 -6.49 -16.34
CA GLU A 40 3.59 -7.46 -17.17
C GLU A 40 3.71 -8.89 -16.62
N GLY A 41 2.59 -9.61 -16.63
CA GLY A 41 2.52 -11.01 -16.18
C GLY A 41 2.43 -11.21 -14.67
N TYR A 42 2.47 -10.15 -13.86
CA TYR A 42 2.27 -10.24 -12.41
C TYR A 42 0.80 -10.07 -12.02
N GLU A 43 0.38 -10.73 -10.95
CA GLU A 43 -0.87 -10.41 -10.24
C GLU A 43 -0.55 -9.93 -8.82
N PHE A 44 -1.12 -8.80 -8.43
CA PHE A 44 -0.96 -8.21 -7.11
C PHE A 44 -2.28 -8.19 -6.35
N GLU A 45 -2.25 -8.35 -5.04
CA GLU A 45 -3.38 -8.14 -4.13
C GLU A 45 -3.18 -6.83 -3.37
N ILE A 46 -4.22 -5.99 -3.32
CA ILE A 46 -4.23 -4.78 -2.48
C ILE A 46 -4.38 -5.21 -1.03
N THR A 47 -3.35 -5.03 -0.21
CA THR A 47 -3.36 -5.41 1.21
C THR A 47 -3.76 -4.27 2.13
N GLY A 48 -3.58 -3.01 1.69
CA GLY A 48 -3.98 -1.82 2.43
C GLY A 48 -3.24 -0.58 1.93
N GLY A 49 -3.13 0.42 2.81
CA GLY A 49 -2.47 1.68 2.49
C GLY A 49 -2.62 2.71 3.59
N SER A 50 -2.18 3.93 3.30
CA SER A 50 -2.35 5.10 4.15
C SER A 50 -2.96 6.25 3.37
N ASP A 51 -3.86 6.96 4.04
CA ASP A 51 -4.43 8.21 3.57
C ASP A 51 -3.35 9.32 3.57
N HIS A 52 -3.57 10.40 2.83
CA HIS A 52 -2.70 11.59 2.81
C HIS A 52 -2.36 12.11 4.22
N CYS A 53 -3.29 12.00 5.18
CA CYS A 53 -3.06 12.41 6.57
C CYS A 53 -2.43 11.33 7.46
N GLY A 54 -1.95 10.22 6.88
CA GLY A 54 -1.30 9.12 7.63
C GLY A 54 -2.28 8.18 8.34
N PHE A 55 -3.60 8.32 8.12
CA PHE A 55 -4.57 7.38 8.67
C PHE A 55 -4.48 6.04 7.93
N PRO A 56 -4.39 4.90 8.63
CA PRO A 56 -4.34 3.60 7.98
C PRO A 56 -5.70 3.24 7.40
N MET A 57 -5.69 2.61 6.24
CA MET A 57 -6.89 2.02 5.65
C MET A 57 -7.23 0.69 6.33
N ARG A 58 -8.53 0.40 6.49
CA ARG A 58 -9.00 -0.81 7.16
C ARG A 58 -10.06 -1.53 6.34
N LYS A 59 -9.90 -2.85 6.13
CA LYS A 59 -10.80 -3.68 5.30
C LYS A 59 -12.27 -3.61 5.76
N ASP A 60 -12.49 -3.59 7.07
CA ASP A 60 -13.83 -3.59 7.69
C ASP A 60 -14.63 -2.30 7.44
N VAL A 61 -13.95 -1.19 7.11
CA VAL A 61 -14.61 0.11 6.99
C VAL A 61 -14.92 0.39 5.54
N GLU A 62 -16.18 0.31 5.18
CA GLU A 62 -16.60 0.52 3.79
C GLU A 62 -16.57 1.99 3.37
N GLY A 63 -16.18 2.18 2.12
CA GLY A 63 -16.23 3.43 1.40
C GLY A 63 -14.89 4.17 1.37
N THR A 64 -14.97 5.42 0.92
CA THR A 64 -13.81 6.28 0.66
C THR A 64 -13.47 7.19 1.85
N ASN A 65 -14.48 7.49 2.67
CA ASN A 65 -14.37 8.48 3.74
C ASN A 65 -13.67 7.94 4.98
N ARG A 66 -13.11 8.86 5.77
CA ARG A 66 -12.61 8.57 7.11
C ARG A 66 -13.77 8.37 8.07
N LYS A 67 -13.71 7.33 8.89
CA LYS A 67 -14.71 7.06 9.95
C LYS A 67 -14.03 6.90 11.29
N ARG A 68 -14.71 7.37 12.34
CA ARG A 68 -14.26 7.19 13.73
C ARG A 68 -14.91 5.94 14.28
N ILE A 69 -14.13 4.88 14.45
CA ILE A 69 -14.61 3.59 14.92
C ILE A 69 -14.18 3.36 16.37
N LEU A 70 -14.99 2.62 17.12
CA LEU A 70 -14.61 2.10 18.43
C LEU A 70 -13.87 0.77 18.22
N ALA A 71 -12.53 0.81 18.25
CA ALA A 71 -11.70 -0.36 18.00
C ALA A 71 -11.17 -0.95 19.32
N VAL A 72 -11.15 -2.29 19.39
CA VAL A 72 -10.54 -3.05 20.49
C VAL A 72 -9.11 -3.46 20.12
N GLN A 73 -8.91 -3.87 18.87
CA GLN A 73 -7.63 -4.31 18.30
C GLN A 73 -7.65 -4.13 16.77
N GLY A 74 -6.49 -4.28 16.14
CA GLY A 74 -6.35 -4.39 14.69
C GLY A 74 -5.52 -3.26 14.07
N VAL A 75 -5.71 -3.05 12.77
CA VAL A 75 -4.90 -2.12 11.97
C VAL A 75 -4.98 -0.71 12.54
N GLY A 76 -3.81 -0.11 12.78
CA GLY A 76 -3.69 1.21 13.39
C GLY A 76 -3.87 1.22 14.91
N LEU A 77 -4.08 0.09 15.58
CA LEU A 77 -4.21 0.03 17.04
C LEU A 77 -3.22 -0.99 17.62
N ASN A 78 -2.21 -0.50 18.34
CA ASN A 78 -1.24 -1.36 19.03
C ASN A 78 -1.90 -2.06 20.24
N LYS A 79 -1.32 -3.18 20.68
CA LYS A 79 -1.86 -4.05 21.74
C LYS A 79 -2.28 -3.23 22.97
N ILE A 80 -3.59 -3.15 23.21
CA ILE A 80 -4.17 -2.54 24.39
C ILE A 80 -4.54 -3.64 25.39
N LYS A 81 -4.48 -3.36 26.69
CA LYS A 81 -4.94 -4.30 27.73
C LYS A 81 -6.36 -4.79 27.43
N LYS A 82 -6.61 -6.06 27.75
CA LYS A 82 -7.93 -6.69 27.59
C LYS A 82 -9.00 -5.82 28.28
N GLY A 83 -10.11 -5.58 27.57
CA GLY A 83 -11.25 -4.80 28.07
C GLY A 83 -11.25 -3.31 27.68
N ILE A 84 -10.16 -2.76 27.14
CA ILE A 84 -10.12 -1.36 26.71
C ILE A 84 -10.61 -1.24 25.27
N ARG A 85 -11.44 -0.22 25.01
CA ARG A 85 -11.88 0.17 23.67
C ARG A 85 -11.47 1.61 23.41
N VAL A 86 -10.88 1.88 22.26
CA VAL A 86 -10.41 3.22 21.87
C VAL A 86 -11.15 3.70 20.63
N ARG A 87 -11.64 4.94 20.65
CA ARG A 87 -12.17 5.59 19.45
C ARG A 87 -11.02 6.09 18.60
N LYS A 88 -10.83 5.50 17.41
CA LYS A 88 -9.78 5.88 16.47
C LYS A 88 -10.37 6.20 15.10
N THR A 89 -9.78 7.19 14.43
CA THR A 89 -10.11 7.54 13.06
C THR A 89 -9.30 6.64 12.13
N VAL A 90 -9.98 6.02 11.17
CA VAL A 90 -9.40 5.16 10.14
C VAL A 90 -9.96 5.55 8.78
N ALA A 91 -9.19 5.30 7.73
CA ALA A 91 -9.65 5.45 6.36
C ALA A 91 -10.44 4.20 5.94
N GLY A 92 -11.39 4.38 5.04
CA GLY A 92 -12.14 3.27 4.47
C GLY A 92 -11.31 2.36 3.56
N ASN A 93 -11.94 1.31 3.06
CA ASN A 93 -11.33 0.26 2.28
C ASN A 93 -11.24 0.57 0.78
N THR A 94 -11.82 1.67 0.31
CA THR A 94 -11.85 2.01 -1.11
C THR A 94 -10.73 2.99 -1.45
N ILE A 95 -9.95 2.68 -2.49
CA ILE A 95 -8.87 3.54 -2.97
C ILE A 95 -9.47 4.78 -3.64
N HIS A 96 -8.94 5.95 -3.30
CA HIS A 96 -9.33 7.24 -3.86
C HIS A 96 -8.11 8.14 -4.08
N GLU A 97 -8.34 9.27 -4.74
CA GLU A 97 -7.29 10.18 -5.20
C GLU A 97 -6.40 10.75 -4.09
N LYS A 98 -6.90 10.83 -2.84
CA LYS A 98 -6.19 11.44 -1.70
C LYS A 98 -5.47 10.40 -0.83
N ILE A 99 -4.80 9.45 -1.46
CA ILE A 99 -4.01 8.42 -0.76
C ILE A 99 -2.52 8.75 -0.86
N ALA A 100 -1.80 8.54 0.24
CA ALA A 100 -0.34 8.71 0.27
C ALA A 100 0.37 7.46 -0.23
N GLN A 101 -0.07 6.28 0.22
CA GLN A 101 0.59 5.01 -0.06
C GLN A 101 -0.41 3.87 -0.25
N VAL A 102 -0.12 2.99 -1.21
CA VAL A 102 -0.83 1.72 -1.42
C VAL A 102 0.14 0.55 -1.25
N ASN A 103 -0.29 -0.47 -0.50
CA ASN A 103 0.50 -1.66 -0.23
C ASN A 103 -0.04 -2.84 -1.05
N LEU A 104 0.84 -3.44 -1.84
CA LEU A 104 0.55 -4.55 -2.73
C LEU A 104 1.34 -5.79 -2.32
N LYS A 105 0.72 -6.95 -2.46
CA LYS A 105 1.36 -8.25 -2.26
C LYS A 105 1.34 -9.03 -3.56
N THR A 106 2.47 -9.61 -3.93
CA THR A 106 2.54 -10.48 -5.13
C THR A 106 1.80 -11.79 -4.90
N VAL A 107 0.85 -12.13 -5.78
CA VAL A 107 0.06 -13.37 -5.74
C VAL A 107 0.54 -14.35 -6.82
N LYS A 108 0.76 -13.87 -8.04
CA LYS A 108 1.35 -14.66 -9.13
C LYS A 108 2.57 -13.96 -9.67
N GLU A 109 3.58 -14.77 -9.99
CA GLU A 109 4.85 -14.31 -10.52
C GLU A 109 4.78 -14.30 -12.04
N GLY A 110 5.12 -13.14 -12.64
CA GLY A 110 5.29 -12.99 -14.07
C GLY A 110 6.67 -13.43 -14.54
N SER A 111 6.89 -13.28 -15.85
CA SER A 111 8.08 -13.76 -16.56
C SER A 111 9.36 -12.98 -16.26
N LYS A 112 9.27 -11.71 -15.84
CA LYS A 112 10.44 -10.85 -15.53
C LYS A 112 10.64 -10.70 -14.02
N PRO A 113 11.78 -11.11 -13.43
CA PRO A 113 12.02 -10.95 -11.99
C PRO A 113 11.98 -9.47 -11.57
N LEU A 114 11.06 -9.12 -10.65
CA LEU A 114 10.93 -7.77 -10.09
C LEU A 114 12.21 -7.23 -9.41
N ILE A 115 13.12 -8.11 -8.96
CA ILE A 115 14.30 -7.72 -8.15
C ILE A 115 15.59 -7.50 -8.97
N VAL A 116 15.57 -7.51 -10.31
CA VAL A 116 16.81 -7.18 -11.05
C VAL A 116 17.16 -5.68 -10.98
N GLU A 117 16.21 -4.80 -10.64
CA GLU A 117 16.44 -3.34 -10.63
C GLU A 117 16.94 -2.74 -9.31
N VAL A 118 17.12 -3.52 -8.24
CA VAL A 118 17.53 -2.95 -6.94
C VAL A 118 19.04 -2.65 -6.89
N GLU A 119 19.87 -3.41 -7.62
CA GLU A 119 21.33 -3.18 -7.58
C GLU A 119 21.75 -1.88 -8.28
N GLU A 120 20.98 -1.34 -9.24
CA GLU A 120 21.36 -0.10 -9.94
C GLU A 120 20.79 1.19 -9.32
N LYS A 121 19.71 1.11 -8.54
CA LYS A 121 19.06 2.31 -7.94
C LYS A 121 19.59 2.65 -6.56
N ASP A 122 20.16 1.68 -5.85
CA ASP A 122 20.86 1.94 -4.58
C ASP A 122 22.29 2.49 -4.84
N ALA A 123 22.97 2.05 -5.91
CA ALA A 123 24.28 2.59 -6.28
C ALA A 123 24.26 4.08 -6.72
N LYS A 124 23.21 4.53 -7.43
CA LYS A 124 23.12 5.92 -7.91
C LYS A 124 22.72 6.94 -6.84
N LYS A 125 22.22 6.51 -5.68
CA LYS A 125 21.85 7.42 -4.58
C LYS A 125 23.00 7.69 -3.60
N GLU A 126 23.99 6.80 -3.51
CA GLU A 126 25.17 7.02 -2.67
C GLU A 126 26.22 7.93 -3.33
N GLU A 127 26.37 7.93 -4.66
CA GLU A 127 27.38 8.78 -5.34
C GLU A 127 27.04 10.29 -5.36
N VAL A 128 25.76 10.67 -5.28
CA VAL A 128 25.33 12.09 -5.35
C VAL A 128 25.45 12.80 -4.00
N GLN A 129 25.62 12.09 -2.88
CA GLN A 129 25.78 12.68 -1.55
C GLN A 129 27.24 12.82 -1.09
N ALA A 130 28.21 12.43 -1.92
CA ALA A 130 29.64 12.47 -1.60
C ALA A 130 30.46 13.45 -2.47
N GLN A 131 29.80 14.37 -3.20
CA GLN A 131 30.45 15.46 -3.96
C GLN A 131 29.95 16.83 -3.50
#